data_AF-E6Q2R7-F1
#
_entry.id   AF-E6Q2R7-F1
#
_cell.length_a   1.000
_cell.length_b   1.000
_cell.length_c   1.000
_cell.angle_alpha   90.00
_cell.angle_beta   90.00
_cell.angle_gamma   90.00
#
_symmetry.space_group_name_H-M   'P 1'
#
loop_
_entity.id
_entity.type
_entity.pdbx_description
1 polymer ?
#
loop_
_entity_poly.entity_id
_entity_poly.type
_entity_poly.pdbx_seq_one_letter_code
_entity_poly.pdbx_strand_id
1 'polypeptide(L)'
;MKSSFALAALIAASALAGCSSGGSAFSPLAAGAVAPSTPVPTSTPTPGPLTASPAAIAIGATNPSTASFAATETWYDTFFRESDTCAGIATVESTGITHIIASGPGAPPNETTERYLVTQIGAGTCAATITDDHGGSVSVPIVSSVYGSLKASTTSIALGNGAPTVTSDVISESGYAGAFSESDTCAGIATVTLSPANGPNATLSVAQVAAGTCAVQVSDNHAGSISVSVISTTSTVIIDTYDGGSK
;
A
#
# COMPACT_ATOMS: atom_id res chain seq x y z
N MET A 1 -21.46 -0.11 -4.28
CA MET A 1 -22.41 -0.95 -3.52
C MET A 1 -22.18 -0.64 -2.05
N LYS A 2 -23.08 0.12 -1.41
CA LYS A 2 -22.94 0.52 0.00
C LYS A 2 -23.37 -0.67 0.86
N SER A 3 -22.41 -1.33 1.51
CA SER A 3 -22.71 -2.36 2.50
C SER A 3 -23.12 -1.69 3.80
N SER A 4 -24.40 -1.79 4.14
CA SER A 4 -24.93 -1.37 5.43
C SER A 4 -24.53 -2.41 6.48
N PHE A 5 -23.57 -2.08 7.36
CA PHE A 5 -23.29 -2.90 8.53
C PHE A 5 -24.35 -2.67 9.60
N ALA A 6 -25.07 -3.73 9.95
CA ALA A 6 -26.03 -3.76 11.04
C ALA A 6 -25.28 -3.72 12.39
N LEU A 7 -25.51 -2.66 13.16
CA LEU A 7 -25.04 -2.52 14.53
C LEU A 7 -25.86 -3.45 15.44
N ALA A 8 -25.27 -4.56 15.88
CA ALA A 8 -25.88 -5.45 16.86
C ALA A 8 -25.74 -4.84 18.27
N ALA A 9 -26.83 -4.33 18.81
CA ALA A 9 -26.92 -3.87 20.19
C ALA A 9 -26.93 -5.07 21.15
N LEU A 10 -25.84 -5.29 21.87
CA LEU A 10 -25.76 -6.25 22.97
C LEU A 10 -26.19 -5.55 24.27
N ILE A 11 -27.46 -5.70 24.64
CA ILE A 11 -27.99 -5.23 25.94
C ILE A 11 -27.59 -6.27 27.00
N ALA A 12 -26.57 -5.98 27.80
CA ALA A 12 -26.26 -6.75 29.00
C ALA A 12 -27.16 -6.29 30.16
N ALA A 13 -28.24 -7.02 30.41
CA ALA A 13 -29.04 -6.89 31.63
C ALA A 13 -28.26 -7.51 32.80
N SER A 14 -27.71 -6.68 33.69
CA SER A 14 -27.16 -7.13 34.97
C SER A 14 -28.27 -7.17 36.02
N ALA A 15 -28.53 -8.37 36.54
CA ALA A 15 -29.50 -8.61 37.60
C ALA A 15 -28.99 -8.04 38.94
N LEU A 16 -29.82 -7.20 39.57
CA LEU A 16 -29.59 -6.66 40.90
C LEU A 16 -29.90 -7.76 41.94
N ALA A 17 -28.87 -8.43 42.45
CA ALA A 17 -29.02 -9.38 43.55
C ALA A 17 -29.24 -8.61 44.86
N GLY A 18 -30.40 -8.84 45.49
CA GLY A 18 -30.78 -8.25 46.76
C GLY A 18 -29.85 -8.67 47.90
N CYS A 19 -29.48 -7.71 48.74
CA CYS A 19 -28.77 -7.96 49.98
C CYS A 19 -29.74 -7.76 51.16
N SER A 20 -29.94 -8.83 51.93
CA SER A 20 -30.81 -8.88 53.10
C SER A 20 -30.19 -8.14 54.29
N SER A 21 -31.00 -7.37 55.00
CA SER A 21 -30.66 -6.68 56.24
C SER A 21 -30.43 -7.64 57.41
N GLY A 22 -29.17 -7.89 57.76
CA GLY A 22 -28.76 -8.53 59.01
C GLY A 22 -28.39 -7.48 60.06
N GLY A 23 -29.25 -7.28 61.06
CA GLY A 23 -28.99 -6.41 62.19
C GLY A 23 -27.92 -6.98 63.12
N SER A 24 -26.91 -6.18 63.46
CA SER A 24 -25.99 -6.43 64.57
C SER A 24 -25.77 -5.13 65.31
N ALA A 25 -26.11 -5.14 66.60
CA ALA A 25 -26.00 -4.02 67.51
C ALA A 25 -24.52 -3.71 67.78
N PHE A 26 -24.06 -2.52 67.35
CA PHE A 26 -22.76 -1.99 67.73
C PHE A 26 -22.90 -1.08 68.96
N SER A 27 -22.02 -1.30 69.93
CA SER A 27 -21.87 -0.46 71.12
C SER A 27 -21.19 0.88 70.76
N PRO A 28 -21.56 1.99 71.40
CA PRO A 28 -21.03 3.30 71.08
C PRO A 28 -19.65 3.51 71.72
N LEU A 29 -18.58 3.37 70.93
CA LEU A 29 -17.29 3.98 71.26
C LEU A 29 -17.30 5.44 70.81
N ALA A 30 -16.99 6.34 71.73
CA ALA A 30 -16.96 7.78 71.52
C ALA A 30 -15.96 8.15 70.43
N ALA A 31 -16.48 8.45 69.23
CA ALA A 31 -15.72 8.97 68.11
C ALA A 31 -15.45 10.47 68.32
N GLY A 32 -14.17 10.83 68.46
CA GLY A 32 -13.74 12.21 68.21
C GLY A 32 -14.03 12.54 66.76
N ALA A 33 -14.98 13.45 66.52
CA ALA A 33 -15.37 13.88 65.19
C ALA A 33 -14.21 14.65 64.54
N VAL A 34 -13.37 13.95 63.77
CA VAL A 34 -12.51 14.59 62.78
C VAL A 34 -13.44 15.16 61.72
N ALA A 35 -13.43 16.49 61.56
CA ALA A 35 -14.24 17.14 60.55
C ALA A 35 -13.98 16.47 59.20
N PRO A 36 -15.03 16.10 58.43
CA PRO A 36 -14.85 15.50 57.12
C PRO A 36 -14.02 16.47 56.29
N SER A 37 -12.80 16.06 55.93
CA SER A 37 -11.97 16.83 55.01
C SER A 37 -12.78 16.99 53.73
N THR A 38 -13.07 18.24 53.37
CA THR A 38 -13.72 18.56 52.10
C THR A 38 -12.94 17.86 50.98
N PRO A 39 -13.58 17.01 50.16
CA PRO A 39 -12.89 16.35 49.07
C PRO A 39 -12.24 17.41 48.20
N VAL A 40 -10.92 17.33 48.03
CA VAL A 40 -10.21 18.20 47.10
C VAL A 40 -10.76 17.89 45.72
N PRO A 41 -11.24 18.90 44.95
CA PRO A 41 -11.68 18.65 43.59
C PRO A 41 -10.50 18.12 42.79
N THR A 42 -10.55 16.83 42.46
CA THR A 42 -9.63 16.23 41.49
C THR A 42 -10.03 16.76 40.12
N SER A 43 -9.24 17.67 39.56
CA SER A 43 -9.41 18.11 38.19
C SER A 43 -9.27 16.90 37.26
N THR A 44 -10.32 16.58 36.52
CA THR A 44 -10.26 15.58 35.45
C THR A 44 -9.15 15.98 34.48
N PRO A 45 -8.20 15.07 34.16
CA PRO A 45 -7.14 15.38 33.20
C PRO A 45 -7.77 15.71 31.85
N THR A 46 -7.26 16.75 31.19
CA THR A 46 -7.64 17.09 29.81
C THR A 46 -7.02 16.08 28.85
N PRO A 47 -7.76 15.60 27.83
CA PRO A 47 -7.20 14.78 26.76
C PRO A 47 -5.94 15.39 26.15
N GLY A 48 -4.98 14.53 25.83
CA GLY A 48 -3.74 14.89 25.15
C GLY A 48 -3.96 15.16 23.65
N PRO A 49 -2.91 15.47 22.90
CA PRO A 49 -3.04 15.64 21.45
C PRO A 49 -3.29 14.28 20.76
N LEU A 50 -4.26 14.26 19.83
CA LEU A 50 -4.43 13.16 18.89
C LEU A 50 -3.27 13.11 17.89
N THR A 51 -2.64 11.94 17.76
CA THR A 51 -1.49 11.72 16.85
C THR A 51 -1.70 10.51 15.96
N ALA A 52 -0.99 10.43 14.83
CA ALA A 52 -1.01 9.28 13.93
C ALA A 52 0.40 8.78 13.64
N SER A 53 0.59 7.46 13.60
CA SER A 53 1.87 6.81 13.29
C SER A 53 1.70 5.59 12.37
N PRO A 54 2.34 5.57 11.19
CA PRO A 54 3.07 6.69 10.58
C PRO A 54 2.13 7.86 10.26
N ALA A 55 2.67 9.08 10.23
CA ALA A 55 1.90 10.31 9.94
C ALA A 55 1.50 10.44 8.45
N ALA A 56 2.03 9.60 7.58
CA ALA A 56 1.70 9.52 6.16
C ALA A 56 1.85 8.07 5.69
N ILE A 57 1.03 7.69 4.72
CA ILE A 57 1.06 6.35 4.11
C ILE A 57 1.45 6.49 2.64
N ALA A 58 2.42 5.69 2.21
CA ALA A 58 2.71 5.46 0.80
C ALA A 58 2.48 3.97 0.51
N ILE A 59 1.59 3.68 -0.43
CA ILE A 59 1.28 2.31 -0.85
C ILE A 59 1.91 2.07 -2.21
N GLY A 60 2.78 1.06 -2.26
CA GLY A 60 3.50 0.62 -3.46
C GLY A 60 2.58 0.01 -4.52
N ALA A 61 3.17 -0.34 -5.66
CA ALA A 61 2.45 -0.62 -6.89
C ALA A 61 1.94 -2.05 -7.11
N THR A 62 2.19 -2.96 -6.17
CA THR A 62 1.66 -4.32 -6.27
C THR A 62 0.17 -4.32 -5.91
N ASN A 63 -0.76 -4.36 -6.86
CA ASN A 63 -2.19 -4.39 -6.52
C ASN A 63 -2.66 -5.85 -6.23
N PRO A 64 -3.22 -6.17 -5.04
CA PRO A 64 -3.50 -5.28 -3.92
C PRO A 64 -2.31 -5.16 -2.95
N SER A 65 -1.97 -3.92 -2.60
CA SER A 65 -1.00 -3.60 -1.55
C SER A 65 -1.74 -3.05 -0.34
N THR A 66 -1.25 -3.39 0.85
CA THR A 66 -1.78 -2.91 2.11
C THR A 66 -0.72 -2.16 2.90
N ALA A 67 -1.17 -1.17 3.67
CA ALA A 67 -0.36 -0.46 4.66
C ALA A 67 -1.24 -0.17 5.89
N SER A 68 -0.63 0.20 7.02
CA SER A 68 -1.38 0.49 8.24
C SER A 68 -0.83 1.71 8.96
N PHE A 69 -1.71 2.43 9.65
CA PHE A 69 -1.35 3.41 10.66
C PHE A 69 -2.17 3.23 11.93
N ALA A 70 -1.71 3.84 13.02
CA ALA A 70 -2.42 3.90 14.28
C ALA A 70 -2.69 5.36 14.65
N ALA A 71 -3.87 5.65 15.15
CA ALA A 71 -4.20 6.90 15.82
C ALA A 71 -4.13 6.68 17.34
N THR A 72 -3.47 7.58 18.06
CA THR A 72 -3.23 7.48 19.50
C THR A 72 -3.49 8.80 20.21
N GLU A 73 -4.19 8.73 21.33
CA GLU A 73 -4.45 9.87 22.23
C GLU A 73 -4.35 9.43 23.70
N THR A 74 -3.76 10.31 24.53
CA THR A 74 -3.63 10.09 25.99
C THR A 74 -4.75 10.79 26.74
N TRP A 75 -5.10 10.29 27.92
CA TRP A 75 -6.27 10.70 28.70
C TRP A 75 -7.59 10.63 27.92
N TYR A 76 -7.65 9.73 26.94
CA TYR A 76 -8.80 9.47 26.10
C TYR A 76 -9.31 8.05 26.33
N ASP A 77 -10.62 7.89 26.53
CA ASP A 77 -11.24 6.63 26.90
C ASP A 77 -12.43 6.23 26.01
N THR A 78 -12.67 6.97 24.92
CA THR A 78 -13.78 6.74 23.99
C THR A 78 -13.29 6.29 22.60
N PHE A 79 -14.07 6.54 21.54
CA PHE A 79 -13.86 6.01 20.19
C PHE A 79 -13.50 7.13 19.22
N PHE A 80 -12.52 6.89 18.36
CA PHE A 80 -12.24 7.81 17.26
C PHE A 80 -13.30 7.69 16.16
N ARG A 81 -13.42 8.76 15.38
CA ARG A 81 -14.23 8.80 14.15
C ARG A 81 -13.30 8.93 12.96
N GLU A 82 -13.50 8.06 11.99
CA GLU A 82 -12.77 8.05 10.73
C GLU A 82 -13.65 8.65 9.63
N SER A 83 -13.01 9.41 8.75
CA SER A 83 -13.59 9.89 7.49
C SER A 83 -12.49 10.05 6.44
N ASP A 84 -12.77 9.67 5.20
CA ASP A 84 -11.76 9.71 4.14
C ASP A 84 -12.24 10.37 2.84
N THR A 85 -11.27 10.67 1.98
CA THR A 85 -11.44 11.16 0.60
C THR A 85 -10.98 10.12 -0.43
N CYS A 86 -10.84 8.86 -0.02
CA CYS A 86 -10.13 7.81 -0.75
C CYS A 86 -10.99 7.02 -1.74
N ALA A 87 -12.20 7.49 -2.04
CA ALA A 87 -13.08 6.87 -3.02
C ALA A 87 -12.36 6.61 -4.36
N GLY A 88 -12.20 5.33 -4.73
CA GLY A 88 -11.52 4.89 -5.95
C GLY A 88 -9.99 4.80 -5.87
N ILE A 89 -9.38 5.23 -4.76
CA ILE A 89 -7.93 5.22 -4.54
C ILE A 89 -7.55 4.14 -3.52
N ALA A 90 -8.22 4.09 -2.38
CA ALA A 90 -7.98 3.10 -1.32
C ALA A 90 -9.25 2.85 -0.49
N THR A 91 -9.32 1.73 0.21
CA THR A 91 -10.20 1.58 1.38
C THR A 91 -9.41 1.86 2.64
N VAL A 92 -10.03 2.53 3.61
CA VAL A 92 -9.51 2.70 4.97
C VAL A 92 -10.49 1.99 5.90
N GLU A 93 -10.02 1.04 6.69
CA GLU A 93 -10.88 0.27 7.60
C GLU A 93 -10.22 0.15 8.98
N SER A 94 -11.01 0.37 10.02
CA SER A 94 -10.57 0.10 11.40
C SER A 94 -10.40 -1.40 11.62
N THR A 95 -9.25 -1.78 12.15
CA THR A 95 -8.89 -3.18 12.43
C THR A 95 -8.93 -3.54 13.91
N GLY A 96 -9.15 -2.55 14.77
CA GLY A 96 -9.28 -2.76 16.20
C GLY A 96 -8.82 -1.59 17.05
N ILE A 97 -9.35 -1.56 18.27
CA ILE A 97 -9.08 -0.55 19.28
C ILE A 97 -8.41 -1.23 20.47
N THR A 98 -7.34 -0.61 20.97
CA THR A 98 -6.68 -0.98 22.22
C THR A 98 -6.84 0.17 23.20
N HIS A 99 -7.40 -0.12 24.37
CA HIS A 99 -7.59 0.85 25.44
C HIS A 99 -6.77 0.42 26.65
N ILE A 100 -5.81 1.26 27.04
CA ILE A 100 -4.99 1.09 28.24
C ILE A 100 -5.59 1.98 29.32
N ILE A 101 -6.34 1.36 30.24
CA ILE A 101 -6.86 2.04 31.44
C ILE A 101 -5.86 1.78 32.56
N ALA A 102 -5.13 2.82 32.96
CA ALA A 102 -4.22 2.73 34.08
C ALA A 102 -4.96 3.11 35.36
N SER A 103 -4.85 2.28 36.40
CA SER A 103 -5.46 2.57 37.70
C SER A 103 -4.42 2.51 38.82
N GLY A 104 -4.49 3.47 39.74
CA GLY A 104 -3.65 3.55 40.93
C GLY A 104 -2.72 4.77 40.96
N PRO A 105 -2.18 5.12 42.16
CA PRO A 105 -1.22 6.21 42.30
C PRO A 105 0.05 5.93 41.49
N GLY A 106 0.41 6.86 40.60
CA GLY A 106 1.60 6.74 39.74
C GLY A 106 1.42 5.90 38.47
N ALA A 107 0.19 5.50 38.15
CA ALA A 107 -0.12 4.84 36.89
C ALA A 107 0.11 5.81 35.70
N PRO A 108 0.50 5.31 34.51
CA PRO A 108 0.60 6.13 33.31
C PRO A 108 -0.75 6.76 32.93
N PRO A 109 -0.78 7.78 32.07
CA PRO A 109 -2.04 8.29 31.53
C PRO A 109 -2.82 7.15 30.84
N ASN A 110 -4.15 7.22 30.89
CA ASN A 110 -4.97 6.38 30.01
C ASN A 110 -4.56 6.63 28.57
N GLU A 111 -4.58 5.60 27.72
CA GLU A 111 -4.20 5.74 26.33
C GLU A 111 -5.13 4.89 25.47
N THR A 112 -5.69 5.51 24.43
CA THR A 112 -6.47 4.80 23.42
C THR A 112 -5.71 4.82 22.11
N THR A 113 -5.54 3.65 21.51
CA THR A 113 -4.93 3.46 20.20
C THR A 113 -5.86 2.68 19.29
N GLU A 114 -6.20 3.22 18.12
CA GLU A 114 -6.96 2.55 17.08
C GLU A 114 -6.10 2.32 15.84
N ARG A 115 -6.18 1.13 15.25
CA ARG A 115 -5.38 0.76 14.07
C ARG A 115 -6.24 0.72 12.83
N TYR A 116 -5.73 1.30 11.75
CA TYR A 116 -6.38 1.33 10.45
C TYR A 116 -5.57 0.56 9.42
N LEU A 117 -6.25 -0.25 8.61
CA LEU A 117 -5.71 -0.90 7.43
C LEU A 117 -6.13 -0.10 6.20
N VAL A 118 -5.15 0.25 5.38
CA VAL A 118 -5.35 0.92 4.10
C VAL A 118 -5.08 -0.08 2.99
N THR A 119 -6.10 -0.40 2.18
CA THR A 119 -5.97 -1.29 1.02
C THR A 119 -6.06 -0.49 -0.26
N GLN A 120 -5.06 -0.61 -1.13
CA GLN A 120 -5.04 0.08 -2.41
C GLN A 120 -6.16 -0.42 -3.36
N ILE A 121 -6.85 0.51 -4.00
CA ILE A 121 -7.82 0.26 -5.09
C ILE A 121 -7.27 0.80 -6.42
N GLY A 122 -6.74 2.02 -6.42
CA GLY A 122 -6.35 2.77 -7.61
C GLY A 122 -5.22 3.76 -7.34
N ALA A 123 -4.65 4.33 -8.42
CA ALA A 123 -3.63 5.37 -8.30
C ALA A 123 -4.25 6.70 -7.86
N GLY A 124 -3.54 7.45 -7.03
CA GLY A 124 -3.93 8.80 -6.64
C GLY A 124 -3.42 9.19 -5.26
N THR A 125 -3.84 10.37 -4.83
CA THR A 125 -3.61 10.88 -3.48
C THR A 125 -4.96 11.11 -2.81
N CYS A 126 -5.09 10.66 -1.57
CA CYS A 126 -6.23 10.96 -0.72
C CYS A 126 -5.74 11.19 0.71
N ALA A 127 -6.65 11.42 1.65
CA ALA A 127 -6.34 11.47 3.06
C ALA A 127 -7.44 10.81 3.88
N ALA A 128 -7.02 10.14 4.96
CA ALA A 128 -7.89 9.73 6.06
C ALA A 128 -7.80 10.78 7.16
N THR A 129 -8.94 11.17 7.74
CA THR A 129 -9.02 12.12 8.84
C THR A 129 -9.63 11.41 10.04
N ILE A 130 -8.86 11.38 11.13
CA ILE A 130 -9.29 10.82 12.41
C ILE A 130 -9.61 11.99 13.33
N THR A 131 -10.77 11.93 13.98
CA THR A 131 -11.21 12.94 14.95
C THR A 131 -11.67 12.28 16.24
N ASP A 132 -11.42 12.94 17.36
CA ASP A 132 -12.03 12.62 18.65
C ASP A 132 -13.30 13.46 18.91
N ASP A 133 -13.88 13.33 20.10
CA ASP A 133 -15.03 14.09 20.60
C ASP A 133 -14.66 15.32 21.45
N HIS A 134 -13.37 15.61 21.58
CA HIS A 134 -12.80 16.74 22.34
C HIS A 134 -12.19 17.82 21.43
N GLY A 135 -12.28 17.64 20.11
CA GLY A 135 -11.88 18.61 19.08
C GLY A 135 -10.50 18.35 18.47
N GLY A 136 -9.81 17.28 18.85
CA GLY A 136 -8.60 16.85 18.18
C GLY A 136 -8.91 16.22 16.82
N SER A 137 -8.00 16.46 15.88
CA SER A 137 -8.11 15.98 14.51
C SER A 137 -6.71 15.78 13.93
N VAL A 138 -6.50 14.63 13.30
CA VAL A 138 -5.27 14.31 12.57
C VAL A 138 -5.63 13.85 11.16
N SER A 139 -4.94 14.41 10.17
CA SER A 139 -5.07 14.01 8.77
C SER A 139 -3.85 13.21 8.34
N VAL A 140 -4.07 12.00 7.86
CA VAL A 140 -3.04 11.08 7.38
C VAL A 140 -3.11 11.07 5.84
N PRO A 141 -2.19 11.76 5.14
CA PRO A 141 -2.12 11.69 3.69
C PRO A 141 -1.74 10.27 3.24
N ILE A 142 -2.46 9.80 2.22
CA ILE A 142 -2.28 8.50 1.59
C ILE A 142 -1.91 8.74 0.13
N VAL A 143 -0.72 8.28 -0.25
CA VAL A 143 -0.27 8.27 -1.64
C VAL A 143 -0.29 6.84 -2.13
N SER A 144 -1.07 6.59 -3.18
CA SER A 144 -1.19 5.30 -3.82
C SER A 144 -0.63 5.38 -5.24
N SER A 145 0.48 4.73 -5.49
CA SER A 145 1.01 4.56 -6.85
C SER A 145 0.54 3.20 -7.37
N VAL A 146 -0.27 3.17 -8.44
CA VAL A 146 -0.54 1.94 -9.20
C VAL A 146 0.25 2.04 -10.49
N TYR A 147 1.17 1.10 -10.72
CA TYR A 147 1.80 0.96 -12.01
C TYR A 147 0.88 0.18 -12.95
N GLY A 148 0.89 0.56 -14.24
CA GLY A 148 0.28 -0.24 -15.28
C GLY A 148 1.03 -1.56 -15.46
N SER A 149 0.49 -2.49 -16.23
CA SER A 149 1.27 -3.66 -16.63
C SER A 149 2.41 -3.23 -17.56
N LEU A 150 3.59 -3.83 -17.39
CA LEU A 150 4.67 -3.74 -18.37
C LEU A 150 4.21 -4.26 -19.74
N LYS A 151 4.49 -3.53 -20.81
CA LYS A 151 4.06 -3.84 -22.19
C LYS A 151 5.17 -3.54 -23.20
N ALA A 152 5.24 -4.34 -24.25
CA ALA A 152 5.91 -3.99 -25.50
C ALA A 152 4.86 -3.66 -26.57
N SER A 153 5.20 -2.82 -27.56
CA SER A 153 4.26 -2.51 -28.64
C SER A 153 4.13 -3.68 -29.61
N THR A 154 5.13 -4.55 -29.68
CA THR A 154 5.09 -5.83 -30.37
C THR A 154 5.58 -6.97 -29.48
N THR A 155 5.15 -8.19 -29.77
CA THR A 155 5.67 -9.40 -29.11
C THR A 155 6.69 -10.13 -29.98
N SER A 156 6.93 -9.63 -31.20
CA SER A 156 7.89 -10.20 -32.14
C SER A 156 8.51 -9.16 -33.06
N ILE A 157 9.83 -9.19 -33.21
CA ILE A 157 10.61 -8.38 -34.13
C ILE A 157 11.18 -9.30 -35.22
N ALA A 158 10.95 -8.95 -36.48
CA ALA A 158 11.52 -9.65 -37.64
C ALA A 158 12.65 -8.82 -38.26
N LEU A 159 13.78 -9.47 -38.58
CA LEU A 159 14.97 -8.84 -39.15
C LEU A 159 15.44 -9.57 -40.41
N GLY A 160 15.97 -8.80 -41.37
CA GLY A 160 16.54 -9.29 -42.62
C GLY A 160 15.53 -9.85 -43.63
N ASN A 161 16.02 -10.39 -44.75
CA ASN A 161 15.23 -10.90 -45.89
C ASN A 161 14.04 -9.98 -46.30
N GLY A 162 14.35 -8.71 -46.59
CA GLY A 162 13.34 -7.69 -46.93
C GLY A 162 12.80 -6.91 -45.74
N ALA A 163 13.07 -7.32 -44.50
CA ALA A 163 12.87 -6.51 -43.30
C ALA A 163 14.12 -5.66 -42.97
N PRO A 164 13.98 -4.60 -42.14
CA PRO A 164 15.12 -3.83 -41.68
C PRO A 164 16.16 -4.69 -40.95
N THR A 165 17.44 -4.35 -41.11
CA THR A 165 18.53 -4.95 -40.30
C THR A 165 18.56 -4.39 -38.88
N VAL A 166 17.84 -3.30 -38.62
CA VAL A 166 17.67 -2.69 -37.29
C VAL A 166 16.19 -2.32 -37.12
N THR A 167 15.58 -2.76 -36.02
CA THR A 167 14.18 -2.43 -35.68
C THR A 167 14.10 -2.03 -34.22
N SER A 168 13.17 -1.12 -33.92
CA SER A 168 12.88 -0.69 -32.55
C SER A 168 11.46 -1.02 -32.12
N ASP A 169 11.29 -1.37 -30.86
CA ASP A 169 10.00 -1.53 -30.19
C ASP A 169 9.94 -0.59 -28.97
N VAL A 170 8.72 -0.19 -28.58
CA VAL A 170 8.50 0.66 -27.40
C VAL A 170 8.06 -0.23 -26.25
N ILE A 171 8.83 -0.18 -25.17
CA ILE A 171 8.49 -0.75 -23.87
C ILE A 171 7.83 0.35 -23.04
N SER A 172 6.71 0.04 -22.38
CA SER A 172 5.99 1.03 -21.58
C SER A 172 5.36 0.41 -20.33
N GLU A 173 5.32 1.21 -19.27
CA GLU A 173 4.64 0.89 -18.02
C GLU A 173 4.10 2.19 -17.40
N SER A 174 2.77 2.31 -17.36
CA SER A 174 2.12 3.56 -16.90
C SER A 174 2.44 3.83 -15.43
N GLY A 175 2.82 5.06 -15.10
CA GLY A 175 3.10 5.46 -13.71
C GLY A 175 4.42 4.93 -13.15
N TYR A 176 5.15 4.09 -13.89
CA TYR A 176 6.46 3.63 -13.51
C TYR A 176 7.54 4.65 -13.86
N ALA A 177 8.42 4.94 -12.90
CA ALA A 177 9.56 5.85 -13.08
C ALA A 177 10.91 5.18 -12.75
N GLY A 178 10.89 3.88 -12.41
CA GLY A 178 12.08 3.10 -12.09
C GLY A 178 12.80 2.60 -13.34
N ALA A 179 13.85 1.80 -13.12
CA ALA A 179 14.64 1.21 -14.19
C ALA A 179 13.97 -0.06 -14.74
N PHE A 180 13.98 -0.22 -16.05
CA PHE A 180 13.74 -1.50 -16.70
C PHE A 180 15.07 -2.28 -16.76
N SER A 181 14.97 -3.59 -16.56
CA SER A 181 16.08 -4.53 -16.73
C SER A 181 15.85 -5.35 -17.99
N GLU A 182 16.90 -5.54 -18.76
CA GLU A 182 16.88 -6.31 -20.00
C GLU A 182 17.81 -7.52 -19.87
N SER A 183 17.39 -8.64 -20.43
CA SER A 183 18.20 -9.85 -20.58
C SER A 183 17.77 -10.62 -21.82
N ASP A 184 18.71 -11.16 -22.59
CA ASP A 184 18.41 -11.83 -23.86
C ASP A 184 19.18 -13.14 -24.08
N THR A 185 18.72 -13.90 -25.08
CA THR A 185 19.40 -15.08 -25.63
C THR A 185 19.99 -14.84 -27.02
N CYS A 186 20.17 -13.58 -27.41
CA CYS A 186 20.49 -13.15 -28.77
C CYS A 186 21.98 -13.13 -29.11
N ALA A 187 22.85 -13.60 -28.20
CA ALA A 187 24.28 -13.76 -28.46
C ALA A 187 24.54 -14.47 -29.81
N GLY A 188 25.18 -13.77 -30.74
CA GLY A 188 25.49 -14.26 -32.09
C GLY A 188 24.36 -14.15 -33.12
N ILE A 189 23.14 -13.79 -32.73
CA ILE A 189 21.96 -13.65 -33.62
C ILE A 189 21.63 -12.17 -33.82
N ALA A 190 21.60 -11.38 -32.74
CA ALA A 190 21.30 -9.95 -32.76
C ALA A 190 22.00 -9.22 -31.61
N THR A 191 22.22 -7.91 -31.76
CA THR A 191 22.59 -7.03 -30.64
C THR A 191 21.34 -6.32 -30.14
N VAL A 192 21.14 -6.35 -28.83
CA VAL A 192 19.97 -5.79 -28.14
C VAL A 192 20.41 -4.59 -27.30
N THR A 193 19.65 -3.50 -27.34
CA THR A 193 19.88 -2.32 -26.51
C THR A 193 18.56 -1.75 -26.02
N LEU A 194 18.49 -1.37 -24.74
CA LEU A 194 17.33 -0.72 -24.15
C LEU A 194 17.71 0.71 -23.72
N SER A 195 17.06 1.72 -24.30
CA SER A 195 17.38 3.13 -24.02
C SER A 195 16.16 4.07 -24.19
N PRO A 196 15.94 5.03 -23.28
CA PRO A 196 16.48 5.03 -21.92
C PRO A 196 15.99 3.79 -21.18
N ALA A 197 16.77 3.24 -20.24
CA ALA A 197 16.37 2.06 -19.48
C ALA A 197 15.46 2.40 -18.28
N ASN A 198 14.66 3.47 -18.36
CA ASN A 198 13.77 3.91 -17.27
C ASN A 198 12.35 4.13 -17.78
N GLY A 199 11.37 3.91 -16.89
CA GLY A 199 9.96 4.20 -17.15
C GLY A 199 9.66 5.70 -17.28
N PRO A 200 8.48 6.06 -17.82
CA PRO A 200 7.39 5.16 -18.17
C PRO A 200 7.52 4.54 -19.57
N ASN A 201 8.50 4.98 -20.37
CA ASN A 201 8.74 4.47 -21.72
C ASN A 201 10.23 4.27 -21.99
N ALA A 202 10.57 3.16 -22.62
CA ALA A 202 11.91 2.83 -23.10
C ALA A 202 11.85 2.34 -24.55
N THR A 203 12.93 2.51 -25.31
CA THR A 203 13.04 1.97 -26.66
C THR A 203 13.97 0.76 -26.65
N LEU A 204 13.42 -0.38 -27.04
CA LEU A 204 14.17 -1.61 -27.30
C LEU A 204 14.63 -1.58 -28.77
N SER A 205 15.93 -1.45 -29.01
CA SER A 205 16.51 -1.50 -30.36
C SER A 205 17.27 -2.81 -30.56
N VAL A 206 16.94 -3.50 -31.66
CA VAL A 206 17.48 -4.80 -32.01
C VAL A 206 18.11 -4.72 -33.41
N ALA A 207 19.39 -5.03 -33.51
CA ALA A 207 20.12 -5.07 -34.77
C ALA A 207 20.59 -6.49 -35.10
N GLN A 208 20.40 -6.89 -36.36
CA GLN A 208 20.73 -8.22 -36.87
C GLN A 208 22.24 -8.46 -36.91
N VAL A 209 22.66 -9.65 -36.48
CA VAL A 209 24.04 -10.15 -36.60
C VAL A 209 24.11 -11.38 -37.50
N ALA A 210 23.27 -12.39 -37.24
CA ALA A 210 23.19 -13.60 -38.05
C ALA A 210 21.75 -14.15 -38.07
N ALA A 211 21.48 -15.11 -38.97
CA ALA A 211 20.19 -15.78 -39.00
C ALA A 211 20.00 -16.64 -37.74
N GLY A 212 18.78 -16.65 -37.21
CA GLY A 212 18.41 -17.39 -36.01
C GLY A 212 17.19 -16.82 -35.31
N THR A 213 16.82 -17.44 -34.20
CA THR A 213 15.74 -16.98 -33.33
C THR A 213 16.26 -16.85 -31.90
N CYS A 214 15.96 -15.74 -31.25
CA CYS A 214 16.26 -15.52 -29.84
C CYS A 214 15.10 -14.81 -29.15
N ALA A 215 15.20 -14.62 -27.85
CA ALA A 215 14.19 -13.90 -27.06
C ALA A 215 14.87 -12.81 -26.24
N VAL A 216 14.20 -11.66 -26.14
CA VAL A 216 14.53 -10.58 -25.21
C VAL A 216 13.49 -10.60 -24.10
N GLN A 217 13.95 -10.56 -22.86
CA GLN A 217 13.12 -10.39 -21.68
C GLN A 217 13.36 -9.01 -21.10
N VAL A 218 12.28 -8.26 -20.88
CA VAL A 218 12.33 -6.98 -20.17
C VAL A 218 11.48 -7.11 -18.92
N SER A 219 12.03 -6.67 -17.78
CA SER A 219 11.35 -6.69 -16.49
C SER A 219 11.52 -5.37 -15.74
N ASP A 220 10.63 -5.12 -14.80
CA ASP A 220 10.76 -4.06 -13.79
C ASP A 220 11.11 -4.66 -12.41
N ASN A 221 11.11 -3.84 -11.37
CA ASN A 221 11.33 -4.27 -9.99
C ASN A 221 10.05 -4.48 -9.17
N HIS A 222 8.88 -4.53 -9.82
CA HIS A 222 7.55 -4.71 -9.21
C HIS A 222 6.74 -5.85 -9.87
N ALA A 223 7.45 -6.88 -10.35
CA ALA A 223 6.94 -8.13 -10.91
C ALA A 223 6.36 -8.07 -12.33
N GLY A 224 6.47 -6.95 -13.06
CA GLY A 224 6.22 -6.95 -14.49
C GLY A 224 7.39 -7.59 -15.26
N SER A 225 7.05 -8.47 -16.18
CA SER A 225 8.00 -9.15 -17.08
C SER A 225 7.31 -9.44 -18.40
N ILE A 226 8.00 -9.14 -19.50
CA ILE A 226 7.52 -9.38 -20.86
C ILE A 226 8.63 -9.98 -21.72
N SER A 227 8.23 -10.81 -22.67
CA SER A 227 9.13 -11.44 -23.64
C SER A 227 8.82 -10.96 -25.06
N VAL A 228 9.86 -10.56 -25.79
CA VAL A 228 9.81 -10.20 -27.21
C VAL A 228 10.63 -11.22 -28.00
N SER A 229 9.99 -11.91 -28.94
CA SER A 229 10.67 -12.86 -29.84
C SER A 229 11.41 -12.12 -30.95
N VAL A 230 12.65 -12.49 -31.23
CA VAL A 230 13.43 -11.92 -32.33
C VAL A 230 13.70 -13.01 -33.35
N ILE A 231 13.25 -12.77 -34.58
CA ILE A 231 13.41 -13.69 -35.71
C ILE A 231 14.27 -13.00 -36.75
N SER A 232 15.47 -13.54 -36.97
CA SER A 232 16.46 -13.00 -37.89
C SER A 232 16.67 -13.96 -39.06
N THR A 233 16.56 -13.45 -40.29
CA THR A 233 16.75 -14.23 -41.51
C THR A 233 17.81 -13.58 -42.41
N THR A 234 18.71 -14.38 -42.99
CA THR A 234 19.69 -13.91 -43.97
C THR A 234 19.36 -14.50 -45.33
N SER A 235 19.30 -13.67 -46.36
CA SER A 235 19.24 -14.15 -47.74
C SER A 235 20.67 -14.39 -48.22
N THR A 236 21.02 -15.63 -48.58
CA THR A 236 22.23 -15.88 -49.36
C THR A 236 21.95 -15.55 -50.81
N VAL A 237 22.61 -14.52 -51.35
CA VAL A 237 22.69 -14.34 -52.80
C VAL A 237 23.77 -15.30 -53.31
N ILE A 238 23.34 -16.41 -53.92
CA ILE A 238 24.26 -17.27 -54.67
C ILE A 238 24.44 -16.63 -56.04
N ILE A 239 25.61 -16.04 -56.29
CA ILE A 239 26.01 -15.67 -57.66
C ILE A 239 26.69 -16.90 -58.24
N ASP A 240 25.92 -17.74 -58.93
CA ASP A 240 26.51 -18.72 -59.83
C ASP A 240 27.16 -17.95 -60.98
N THR A 241 28.47 -17.82 -60.91
CA THR A 241 29.25 -17.29 -62.04
C THR A 241 29.15 -18.31 -63.15
N TYR A 242 28.28 -18.05 -64.12
CA TYR A 242 28.20 -18.83 -65.34
C TYR A 242 29.49 -18.60 -66.13
N ASP A 243 30.47 -19.50 -65.98
CA ASP A 243 31.60 -19.58 -66.89
C ASP A 243 31.07 -20.04 -68.25
N GLY A 244 30.78 -19.05 -69.11
CA GLY A 244 30.34 -19.28 -70.47
C GLY A 244 31.41 -20.01 -71.27
N GLY A 245 31.37 -21.34 -71.20
CA GLY A 245 32.14 -22.23 -72.06
C GLY A 245 31.86 -21.91 -73.52
N SER A 246 32.77 -21.16 -74.12
CA SER A 246 32.76 -20.83 -75.54
C SER A 246 33.16 -22.09 -76.31
N LYS A 247 32.26 -22.57 -77.17
CA LYS A 247 32.56 -23.60 -78.18
C LYS A 247 33.22 -22.98 -79.40
#